data_AF-A0AAV0RIK0-F1
#
_entry.id   AF-A0AAV0RIK0-F1
#
_cell.length_a   1.000
_cell.length_b   1.000
_cell.length_c   1.000
_cell.angle_alpha   90.00
_cell.angle_beta   90.00
_cell.angle_gamma   90.00
#
_symmetry.space_group_name_H-M   'P 1'
#
loop_
_entity.id
_entity.type
_entity.pdbx_description
1 polymer ?
#
loop_
_entity_poly.entity_id
_entity_poly.type
_entity_poly.pdbx_seq_one_letter_code
_entity_poly.pdbx_strand_id
1 'polypeptide(L)' 'MVYIWDTTTRRILYKLPGHTGSVNECVFHPTEPILGSCSSDKQIYLGEI' A
#
# COMPACT_ATOMS: atom_id res chain seq x y z
N MET A 1 -5.42 3.04 5.94
CA MET A 1 -5.82 2.29 4.71
C MET A 1 -4.96 2.76 3.54
N VAL A 2 -4.58 1.86 2.63
CA VAL A 2 -3.74 2.17 1.45
C VAL A 2 -4.46 1.77 0.17
N TYR A 3 -4.37 2.61 -0.86
CA TYR A 3 -4.97 2.38 -2.17
C TYR A 3 -3.92 2.47 -3.27
N ILE A 4 -3.94 1.50 -4.19
CA ILE A 4 -3.10 1.49 -5.38
C ILE A 4 -3.98 1.87 -6.56
N TRP A 5 -3.53 2.85 -7.34
CA TRP A 5 -4.26 3.41 -8.47
C TRP A 5 -3.45 3.25 -9.74
N ASP A 6 -4.12 2.83 -10.81
CA ASP A 6 -3.60 2.96 -12.16
C ASP A 6 -3.95 4.36 -12.68
N THR A 7 -2.92 5.15 -12.97
CA THR A 7 -3.05 6.53 -13.45
C THR A 7 -3.54 6.61 -14.90
N THR A 8 -3.32 5.57 -15.70
CA THR A 8 -3.70 5.50 -17.11
C THR A 8 -5.19 5.19 -17.23
N THR A 9 -5.64 4.13 -16.57
CA THR A 9 -7.05 3.71 -16.60
C THR A 9 -7.92 4.46 -15.60
N ARG A 10 -7.31 5.19 -14.66
CA ARG A 10 -7.95 5.94 -13.55
C ARG A 10 -8.79 5.04 -12.65
N ARG A 11 -8.34 3.79 -12.45
CA ARG A 11 -9.02 2.79 -11.63
C ARG A 11 -8.19 2.43 -10.42
N ILE A 12 -8.88 2.04 -9.35
CA ILE A 12 -8.25 1.46 -8.17
C ILE A 12 -7.89 0.02 -8.53
N LEU A 13 -6.61 -0.32 -8.48
CA LEU A 13 -6.12 -1.69 -8.67
C LEU A 13 -6.32 -2.48 -7.38
N TYR A 14 -5.87 -1.93 -6.26
CA TYR A 14 -5.93 -2.58 -4.96
C TYR A 14 -6.32 -1.63 -3.86
N LYS A 15 -7.01 -2.19 -2.88
CA LYS A 15 -7.23 -1.60 -1.57
C LYS A 15 -6.61 -2.56 -0.56
N LEU A 16 -5.48 -2.20 0.05
CA LEU A 16 -4.89 -3.04 1.09
C LEU A 16 -5.73 -2.89 2.38
N PRO A 17 -6.42 -3.95 2.82
CA PRO A 17 -7.03 -3.98 4.14
C PRO A 17 -5.95 -4.27 5.19
N GLY A 18 -6.06 -3.70 6.39
CA GLY A 18 -5.19 -4.10 7.50
C GLY A 18 -4.93 -2.99 8.50
N HIS A 19 -4.54 -1.81 8.01
CA HIS A 19 -4.18 -0.73 8.93
C HIS A 19 -5.39 -0.17 9.67
N THR A 20 -5.37 -0.32 10.99
CA THR A 20 -6.34 0.25 11.94
C THR A 20 -5.91 1.64 12.42
N GLY A 21 -4.63 1.99 12.20
CA GLY A 21 -4.05 3.30 12.49
C GLY A 21 -3.83 4.17 11.24
N SER A 22 -3.32 5.37 11.48
CA SER A 22 -2.88 6.25 10.40
C SER A 22 -1.62 5.67 9.76
N VAL A 23 -1.64 5.56 8.44
CA VAL A 23 -0.47 5.14 7.64
C VAL A 23 0.49 6.31 7.64
N ASN A 24 1.74 6.06 8.04
CA ASN A 24 2.76 7.10 8.13
C ASN A 24 3.61 7.14 6.86
N GLU A 25 3.84 5.99 6.24
CA GLU A 25 4.69 5.87 5.05
C GLU A 25 4.28 4.68 4.17
N CYS A 26 4.54 4.79 2.88
CA CYS A 26 4.42 3.72 1.90
C CYS A 26 5.58 3.78 0.89
N VAL A 27 6.07 2.61 0.47
CA VAL A 27 7.22 2.49 -0.42
C VAL A 27 6.98 1.38 -1.44
N PHE A 28 7.40 1.61 -2.68
CA PHE A 28 7.47 0.58 -3.71
C PHE A 28 8.84 -0.06 -3.71
N HIS A 29 8.89 -1.38 -3.89
CA HIS A 29 10.14 -2.06 -4.14
C HIS A 29 10.72 -1.59 -5.49
N PRO A 30 12.03 -1.35 -5.60
CA PRO A 30 12.63 -0.76 -6.80
C PRO A 30 12.56 -1.65 -8.05
N THR A 31 12.41 -2.98 -7.88
CA THR A 31 12.49 -3.94 -9.00
C THR A 31 11.36 -4.94 -9.06
N GLU A 32 10.63 -5.15 -7.96
CA GLU A 32 9.60 -6.17 -7.85
C GLU A 32 8.25 -5.48 -7.63
N PRO A 33 7.13 -6.08 -8.06
CA PRO A 33 5.81 -5.49 -7.89
C PRO A 33 5.32 -5.65 -6.44
N ILE A 34 6.05 -5.05 -5.51
CA ILE A 34 5.79 -5.13 -4.07
C ILE A 34 5.65 -3.71 -3.51
N LEU A 35 4.69 -3.54 -2.63
CA LEU A 35 4.46 -2.34 -1.84
C LEU A 35 4.63 -2.69 -0.35
N GLY A 36 5.40 -1.87 0.36
CA GLY A 36 5.41 -1.83 1.81
C GLY A 36 4.61 -0.64 2.34
N SER A 37 3.86 -0.83 3.43
CA SER A 37 3.22 0.26 4.18
C SER A 37 3.39 0.09 5.68
N CYS A 38 3.63 1.20 6.38
CA CYS A 38 3.76 1.22 7.84
C CYS A 38 2.74 2.18 8.48
N SER A 39 2.29 1.85 9.69
CA SER A 39 1.25 2.58 10.39
C SER A 39 1.54 2.66 11.88
N SER A 40 0.90 3.64 12.52
CA SER A 40 0.91 3.81 13.97
C SER A 40 0.23 2.67 14.73
N ASP A 41 -0.47 1.76 14.03
CA ASP A 41 -0.97 0.49 14.59
C ASP A 41 0.11 -0.55 14.91
N LYS A 42 1.39 -0.19 14.70
CA LYS A 42 2.57 -1.03 14.93
C LYS A 42 2.62 -2.26 14.03
N GLN A 43 1.89 -2.24 12.92
CA GLN A 43 1.98 -3.24 11.87
C GLN A 43 2.63 -2.67 10.61
N ILE A 44 3.29 -3.57 9.89
CA ILE A 44 3.80 -3.34 8.55
C ILE A 44 3.06 -4.34 7.66
N TYR A 45 2.46 -3.84 6.59
CA TYR A 45 1.87 -4.69 5.56
C TYR A 45 2.74 -4.67 4.31
N LEU A 46 2.89 -5.83 3.71
CA LEU A 46 3.48 -6.03 2.40
C LEU A 46 2.38 -6.52 1.46
N GLY A 47 2.22 -5.84 0.33
CA GLY A 47 1.28 -6.22 -0.73
C GLY A 47 2.02 -6.48 -2.03
N GLU A 48 1.68 -7.58 -2.68
CA GLU A 48 2.05 -7.86 -4.07
C GLU A 48 1.04 -7.18 -5.01
N ILE A 49 1.51 -6.63 -6.13
CA ILE A 49 0.73 -5.83 -7.09
C ILE A 49 0.56 -6.59 -8.40
#